data_AF-A0A936UIC1-F1
#
_entry.id   AF-A0A936UIC1-F1
#
_cell.length_a   1.000
_cell.length_b   1.000
_cell.length_c   1.000
_cell.angle_alpha   90.00
_cell.angle_beta   90.00
_cell.angle_gamma   90.00
#
_symmetry.space_group_name_H-M   'P 1'
#
loop_
_entity.id
_entity.type
_entity.pdbx_description
1 polymer ?
#
loop_
_entity_poly.entity_id
_entity_poly.type
_entity_poly.pdbx_seq_one_letter_code
_entity_poly.pdbx_strand_id
1 'polypeptide(L)'
;MENKTSQYFAQQFEMVTEWINWLLKDLTDEDLRTELSPGKNHGIWILGHLIASDDDFSLFMGTGNPVYPEIQELFGQGSKLQPPDKYPDVKSLRVKWDEICEKNRKIYSELKDEDFDKPHAMIKNYDTDYFKTKGRVIMAWQIHQAYHAGQLAVIASHLGKSRY
;
A
#
# COMPACT_ATOMS: atom_id res chain seq x y z
N MET A 1 22.90 -21.26 7.72
CA MET A 1 22.30 -20.85 6.42
C MET A 1 21.70 -19.49 6.67
N GLU A 2 22.32 -18.43 6.18
CA GLU A 2 21.88 -17.07 6.52
C GLU A 2 20.71 -16.69 5.61
N ASN A 3 19.52 -17.12 5.99
CA ASN A 3 18.29 -16.60 5.41
C ASN A 3 17.89 -15.36 6.21
N LYS A 4 18.36 -14.19 5.76
CA LYS A 4 18.20 -12.93 6.49
C LYS A 4 16.72 -12.54 6.50
N THR A 5 16.20 -12.18 7.66
CA THR A 5 14.78 -11.80 7.81
C THR A 5 14.42 -10.64 6.87
N SER A 6 15.37 -9.74 6.60
CA SER A 6 15.20 -8.62 5.67
C SER A 6 14.97 -9.06 4.24
N GLN A 7 15.62 -10.14 3.81
CA GLN A 7 15.41 -10.70 2.47
C GLN A 7 14.01 -11.26 2.33
N TYR A 8 13.48 -11.92 3.37
CA TYR A 8 12.11 -12.43 3.34
C TYR A 8 11.07 -11.32 3.31
N PHE A 9 11.25 -10.25 4.11
CA PHE A 9 10.32 -9.12 4.03
C PHE A 9 10.39 -8.40 2.69
N ALA A 10 11.58 -8.23 2.10
CA ALA A 10 11.70 -7.67 0.76
C ALA A 10 11.01 -8.56 -0.29
N GLN A 11 11.20 -9.87 -0.25
CA GLN A 11 10.53 -10.82 -1.15
C GLN A 11 9.00 -10.80 -0.97
N GLN A 12 8.52 -10.72 0.26
CA GLN A 12 7.09 -10.65 0.55
C GLN A 12 6.48 -9.34 0.02
N PHE A 13 7.18 -8.21 0.17
CA PHE A 13 6.77 -6.94 -0.43
C PHE A 13 6.65 -7.02 -1.94
N GLU A 14 7.66 -7.60 -2.63
CA GLU A 14 7.61 -7.78 -4.08
C GLU A 14 6.43 -8.67 -4.49
N MET A 15 6.22 -9.80 -3.80
CA MET A 15 5.12 -10.71 -4.11
C MET A 15 3.75 -10.03 -4.01
N VAL A 16 3.50 -9.26 -2.95
CA VAL A 16 2.23 -8.55 -2.78
C VAL A 16 2.08 -7.41 -3.79
N THR A 17 3.17 -6.69 -4.08
CA THR A 17 3.20 -5.65 -5.12
C THR A 17 2.90 -6.22 -6.51
N GLU A 18 3.45 -7.40 -6.83
CA GLU A 18 3.15 -8.11 -8.08
C GLU A 18 1.67 -8.48 -8.19
N TRP A 19 1.05 -8.97 -7.13
CA TRP A 19 -0.39 -9.28 -7.12
C TRP A 19 -1.24 -8.04 -7.43
N ILE A 20 -0.91 -6.91 -6.79
CA ILE A 20 -1.57 -5.62 -7.05
C ILE A 20 -1.34 -5.20 -8.51
N ASN A 21 -0.10 -5.27 -8.99
CA ASN A 21 0.24 -4.87 -10.37
C ASN A 21 -0.46 -5.71 -11.43
N TRP A 22 -0.61 -7.02 -11.20
CA TRP A 22 -1.38 -7.89 -12.10
C TRP A 22 -2.85 -7.47 -12.17
N LEU A 23 -3.46 -7.18 -11.04
CA LEU A 23 -4.86 -6.72 -10.98
C LEU A 23 -5.02 -5.34 -11.62
N LEU A 24 -4.11 -4.41 -11.32
CA LEU A 24 -4.11 -3.07 -11.93
C LEU A 24 -3.86 -3.12 -13.44
N LYS A 25 -3.13 -4.11 -13.95
CA LYS A 25 -2.96 -4.31 -15.39
C LYS A 25 -4.23 -4.79 -16.07
N ASP A 26 -4.98 -5.68 -15.41
CA ASP A 26 -6.20 -6.28 -15.99
C ASP A 26 -7.43 -5.34 -15.84
N LEU A 27 -7.44 -4.47 -14.84
CA LEU A 27 -8.45 -3.43 -14.64
C LEU A 27 -8.06 -2.15 -15.40
N THR A 28 -8.92 -1.72 -16.33
CA THR A 28 -8.83 -0.43 -17.01
C THR A 28 -9.14 0.74 -16.05
N ASP A 29 -8.89 1.97 -16.50
CA ASP A 29 -9.21 3.16 -15.71
C ASP A 29 -10.72 3.28 -15.41
N GLU A 30 -11.58 2.85 -16.34
CA GLU A 30 -13.03 2.82 -16.13
C GLU A 30 -13.43 1.72 -15.15
N ASP A 31 -12.80 0.55 -15.22
CA ASP A 31 -13.09 -0.55 -14.28
C ASP A 31 -12.85 -0.16 -12.82
N LEU A 32 -11.83 0.67 -12.56
CA LEU A 32 -11.52 1.15 -11.20
C LEU A 32 -12.61 2.06 -10.62
N ARG A 33 -13.57 2.54 -11.42
CA ARG A 33 -14.76 3.25 -10.91
C ARG A 33 -15.77 2.31 -10.26
N THR A 34 -15.63 1.01 -10.46
CA THR A 34 -16.51 -0.03 -9.90
C THR A 34 -16.32 -0.12 -8.39
N GLU A 35 -17.43 -0.10 -7.65
CA GLU A 35 -17.45 -0.34 -6.22
C GLU A 35 -17.19 -1.82 -5.91
N LEU A 36 -16.44 -2.08 -4.83
CA LEU A 36 -16.26 -3.43 -4.29
C LEU A 36 -17.59 -4.11 -3.95
N SER A 37 -18.54 -3.32 -3.45
CA SER A 37 -19.89 -3.69 -3.04
C SER A 37 -20.68 -2.38 -2.92
N PRO A 38 -22.02 -2.36 -3.04
CA PRO A 38 -22.80 -1.13 -2.96
C PRO A 38 -22.42 -0.25 -1.75
N GLY A 39 -22.00 0.98 -2.04
CA GLY A 39 -21.57 1.97 -1.04
C GLY A 39 -20.24 1.66 -0.33
N LYS A 40 -19.42 0.76 -0.89
CA LYS A 40 -18.07 0.45 -0.42
C LYS A 40 -17.03 1.00 -1.39
N ASN A 41 -15.77 0.94 -0.97
CA ASN A 41 -14.66 1.50 -1.73
C ASN A 41 -14.65 1.00 -3.17
N HIS A 42 -14.49 1.93 -4.11
CA HIS A 42 -14.22 1.61 -5.51
C HIS A 42 -12.71 1.53 -5.77
N GLY A 43 -12.33 0.94 -6.90
CA GLY A 43 -10.95 0.72 -7.29
C GLY A 43 -10.07 1.98 -7.27
N ILE A 44 -10.59 3.16 -7.65
CA ILE A 44 -9.83 4.43 -7.58
C ILE A 44 -9.44 4.77 -6.14
N TRP A 45 -10.36 4.63 -5.18
CA TRP A 45 -10.04 4.88 -3.78
C TRP A 45 -9.08 3.84 -3.24
N ILE A 46 -9.24 2.56 -3.61
CA ILE A 46 -8.33 1.49 -3.20
C ILE A 46 -6.90 1.76 -3.69
N LEU A 47 -6.73 2.13 -4.97
CA LEU A 47 -5.44 2.49 -5.54
C LEU A 47 -4.83 3.70 -4.83
N GLY A 48 -5.61 4.78 -4.64
CA GLY A 48 -5.12 5.95 -3.92
C GLY A 48 -4.77 5.67 -2.46
N HIS A 49 -5.51 4.78 -1.79
CA HIS A 49 -5.27 4.40 -0.41
C HIS A 49 -4.00 3.54 -0.25
N LEU A 50 -3.75 2.64 -1.20
CA LEU A 50 -2.49 1.93 -1.33
C LEU A 50 -1.33 2.92 -1.49
N ILE A 51 -1.44 3.91 -2.38
CA ILE A 51 -0.39 4.93 -2.57
C ILE A 51 -0.18 5.73 -1.29
N ALA A 52 -1.24 6.20 -0.63
CA ALA A 52 -1.12 6.98 0.61
C ALA A 52 -0.37 6.21 1.70
N SER A 53 -0.77 4.96 1.93
CA SER A 53 -0.19 4.10 2.96
C SER A 53 1.25 3.72 2.62
N ASP A 54 1.53 3.31 1.38
CA ASP A 54 2.90 2.99 0.99
C ASP A 54 3.80 4.24 0.95
N ASP A 55 3.25 5.42 0.69
CA ASP A 55 4.05 6.63 0.67
C ASP A 55 4.51 7.06 2.08
N ASP A 56 3.67 6.91 3.10
CA ASP A 56 4.04 7.26 4.48
C ASP A 56 4.94 6.21 5.18
N PHE A 57 5.17 5.05 4.55
CA PHE A 57 6.06 4.00 5.07
C PHE A 57 7.47 4.54 5.41
N SER A 58 7.98 5.50 4.64
CA SER A 58 9.28 6.16 4.91
C SER A 58 9.33 6.87 6.25
N LEU A 59 8.21 7.42 6.73
CA LEU A 59 8.11 8.06 8.04
C LEU A 59 8.32 7.03 9.15
N PHE A 60 7.70 5.85 9.05
CA PHE A 60 7.84 4.80 10.04
C PHE A 60 9.25 4.19 10.04
N MET A 61 9.86 4.06 8.86
CA MET A 61 11.23 3.57 8.73
C MET A 61 12.28 4.61 9.12
N GLY A 62 11.91 5.90 9.18
CA GLY A 62 12.82 7.00 9.48
C GLY A 62 13.77 7.31 8.32
N THR A 63 13.33 7.07 7.09
CA THR A 63 14.15 7.18 5.86
C THR A 63 13.83 8.40 5.02
N GLY A 64 12.86 9.21 5.41
CA GLY A 64 12.52 10.46 4.74
C GLY A 64 11.05 10.84 4.90
N ASN A 65 10.64 11.87 4.17
CA ASN A 65 9.25 12.32 4.10
C ASN A 65 8.49 11.57 2.98
N PRO A 66 7.14 11.59 3.00
CA PRO A 66 6.33 11.14 1.87
C PRO A 66 6.61 11.98 0.62
N VAL A 67 6.47 11.37 -0.56
CA VAL A 67 6.64 12.02 -1.88
C VAL A 67 5.40 12.82 -2.26
N TYR A 68 4.22 12.32 -1.90
CA TYR A 68 2.90 12.84 -2.21
C TYR A 68 2.08 13.09 -0.93
N PRO A 69 2.54 13.95 0.00
CA PRO A 69 1.85 14.16 1.27
C PRO A 69 0.40 14.64 1.11
N GLU A 70 0.04 15.29 -0.01
CA GLU A 70 -1.31 15.75 -0.32
C GLU A 70 -2.30 14.60 -0.55
N ILE A 71 -1.83 13.40 -0.90
CA ILE A 71 -2.71 12.25 -1.17
C ILE A 71 -3.42 11.76 0.10
N GLN A 72 -2.85 12.04 1.27
CA GLN A 72 -3.39 11.64 2.57
C GLN A 72 -4.76 12.27 2.86
N GLU A 73 -5.05 13.48 2.36
CA GLU A 73 -6.34 14.13 2.59
C GLU A 73 -7.50 13.33 1.95
N LEU A 74 -7.29 12.81 0.75
CA LEU A 74 -8.31 12.13 -0.03
C LEU A 74 -8.36 10.61 0.23
N PHE A 75 -7.21 10.02 0.56
CA PHE A 75 -7.07 8.56 0.59
C PHE A 75 -6.47 8.02 1.90
N GLY A 76 -6.06 8.88 2.83
CA GLY A 76 -5.51 8.45 4.11
C GLY A 76 -6.53 7.73 4.99
N GLN A 77 -6.04 7.13 6.07
CA GLN A 77 -6.91 6.49 7.07
C GLN A 77 -7.95 7.49 7.61
N GLY A 78 -9.23 7.10 7.59
CA GLY A 78 -10.34 7.96 8.03
C GLY A 78 -10.85 8.96 7.00
N SER A 79 -10.29 8.97 5.77
CA SER A 79 -10.84 9.74 4.65
C SER A 79 -12.28 9.32 4.34
N LYS A 80 -13.08 10.29 3.90
CA LYS A 80 -14.48 10.05 3.50
C LYS A 80 -14.51 9.62 2.04
N LEU A 81 -15.07 8.43 1.77
CA LEU A 81 -15.31 7.96 0.41
C LEU A 81 -16.18 8.97 -0.36
N GLN A 82 -15.61 9.52 -1.44
CA GLN A 82 -16.27 10.38 -2.42
C GLN A 82 -16.70 9.60 -3.66
N PRO A 83 -17.55 10.18 -4.53
CA PRO A 83 -17.77 9.65 -5.87
C PRO A 83 -16.48 9.64 -6.72
N PRO A 84 -16.33 8.71 -7.69
CA PRO A 84 -15.15 8.60 -8.54
C PRO A 84 -14.67 9.91 -9.18
N ASP A 85 -15.60 10.78 -9.60
CA ASP A 85 -15.29 12.06 -10.29
C ASP A 85 -14.71 13.14 -9.36
N LYS A 86 -14.62 12.88 -8.06
CA LYS A 86 -14.01 13.77 -7.07
C LYS A 86 -12.56 13.42 -6.75
N TYR A 87 -12.04 12.34 -7.31
CA TYR A 87 -10.64 11.95 -7.13
C TYR A 87 -9.76 12.39 -8.31
N PRO A 88 -8.43 12.41 -8.12
CA PRO A 88 -7.48 12.59 -9.21
C PRO A 88 -7.67 11.55 -10.32
N ASP A 89 -7.23 11.92 -11.52
CA ASP A 89 -7.20 11.04 -12.68
C ASP A 89 -6.44 9.73 -12.39
N VAL A 90 -6.98 8.61 -12.88
CA VAL A 90 -6.46 7.27 -12.62
C VAL A 90 -5.07 7.07 -13.22
N LYS A 91 -4.76 7.67 -14.38
CA LYS A 91 -3.42 7.55 -14.97
C LYS A 91 -2.38 8.23 -14.09
N SER A 92 -2.71 9.40 -13.54
CA SER A 92 -1.87 10.08 -12.54
C SER A 92 -1.65 9.20 -11.30
N LEU A 93 -2.69 8.51 -10.81
CA LEU A 93 -2.55 7.60 -9.67
C LEU A 93 -1.66 6.39 -10.00
N ARG A 94 -1.76 5.81 -11.20
CA ARG A 94 -0.90 4.68 -11.62
C ARG A 94 0.58 5.07 -11.65
N VAL A 95 0.89 6.25 -12.19
CA VAL A 95 2.27 6.77 -12.18
C VAL A 95 2.78 6.91 -10.74
N LYS A 96 1.96 7.48 -9.84
CA LYS A 96 2.32 7.59 -8.42
C LYS A 96 2.53 6.23 -7.78
N TRP A 97 1.68 5.25 -8.06
CA TRP A 97 1.83 3.89 -7.55
C TRP A 97 3.16 3.27 -7.96
N ASP A 98 3.55 3.37 -9.23
CA ASP A 98 4.83 2.86 -9.72
C ASP A 98 6.01 3.52 -9.02
N GLU A 99 5.98 4.85 -8.86
CA GLU A 99 7.02 5.60 -8.16
C GLU A 99 7.13 5.25 -6.68
N ILE A 100 5.99 5.08 -6.00
CA ILE A 100 5.95 4.69 -4.59
C ILE A 100 6.43 3.24 -4.40
N CYS A 101 6.09 2.33 -5.31
CA CYS A 101 6.62 0.97 -5.30
C CYS A 101 8.14 0.97 -5.42
N GLU A 102 8.71 1.76 -6.35
CA GLU A 102 10.16 1.86 -6.52
C GLU A 102 10.85 2.48 -5.31
N LYS A 103 10.26 3.54 -4.74
CA LYS A 103 10.74 4.14 -3.49
C LYS A 103 10.78 3.11 -2.36
N ASN A 104 9.71 2.34 -2.17
CA ASN A 104 9.63 1.35 -1.11
C ASN A 104 10.55 0.17 -1.36
N ARG A 105 10.69 -0.30 -2.61
CA ARG A 105 11.69 -1.31 -3.00
C ARG A 105 13.10 -0.92 -2.56
N LYS A 106 13.48 0.35 -2.77
CA LYS A 106 14.75 0.87 -2.28
C LYS A 106 14.85 0.80 -0.76
N ILE A 107 13.83 1.24 -0.03
CA ILE A 107 13.80 1.16 1.44
C ILE A 107 13.99 -0.29 1.90
N TYR A 108 13.23 -1.24 1.33
CA TYR A 108 13.35 -2.66 1.66
C TYR A 108 14.75 -3.24 1.37
N SER A 109 15.39 -2.80 0.29
CA SER A 109 16.76 -3.24 -0.05
C SER A 109 17.84 -2.77 0.94
N GLU A 110 17.56 -1.70 1.69
CA GLU A 110 18.48 -1.10 2.66
C GLU A 110 18.25 -1.58 4.09
N LEU A 111 17.14 -2.28 4.37
CA LEU A 111 16.80 -2.80 5.70
C LEU A 111 17.76 -3.90 6.16
N LYS A 112 18.16 -3.83 7.44
CA LYS A 112 18.97 -4.86 8.11
C LYS A 112 18.12 -5.60 9.14
N ASP A 113 18.47 -6.85 9.42
CA ASP A 113 17.76 -7.68 10.40
C ASP A 113 17.66 -7.01 11.78
N GLU A 114 18.73 -6.31 12.19
CA GLU A 114 18.78 -5.55 13.44
C GLU A 114 17.79 -4.38 13.51
N ASP A 115 17.28 -3.91 12.36
CA ASP A 115 16.33 -2.80 12.33
C ASP A 115 14.93 -3.21 12.79
N PHE A 116 14.59 -4.50 12.73
CA PHE A 116 13.22 -4.96 12.99
C PHE A 116 12.80 -4.87 14.45
N ASP A 117 13.74 -5.04 15.38
CA ASP A 117 13.51 -4.92 16.81
C ASP A 117 13.57 -3.46 17.30
N LYS A 118 14.07 -2.55 16.46
CA LYS A 118 14.13 -1.12 16.82
C LYS A 118 12.74 -0.51 16.81
N PRO A 119 12.46 0.46 17.70
CA PRO A 119 11.25 1.25 17.62
C PRO A 119 11.09 1.90 16.24
N HIS A 120 9.86 2.00 15.73
CA HIS A 120 9.63 2.75 14.49
C HIS A 120 9.79 4.26 14.75
N ALA A 121 10.14 5.02 13.71
CA ALA A 121 10.54 6.42 13.88
C ALA A 121 9.37 7.36 14.25
N MET A 122 8.13 6.97 13.95
CA MET A 122 6.91 7.73 14.32
C MET A 122 6.43 7.48 15.76
N ILE A 123 7.12 6.67 16.55
CA ILE A 123 6.64 6.26 17.87
C ILE A 123 6.65 7.44 18.85
N LYS A 124 5.54 7.63 19.56
CA LYS A 124 5.43 8.66 20.62
C LYS A 124 5.47 8.08 22.02
N ASN A 125 4.80 6.94 22.23
CA ASN A 125 4.79 6.22 23.49
C ASN A 125 4.78 4.71 23.21
N TYR A 126 5.85 4.03 23.63
CA TYR A 126 6.07 2.61 23.33
C TYR A 126 5.00 1.68 23.93
N ASP A 127 4.48 2.00 25.11
CA ASP A 127 3.55 1.12 25.83
C ASP A 127 2.17 1.08 25.16
N THR A 128 1.78 2.20 24.53
CA THR A 128 0.46 2.38 23.91
C THR A 128 0.47 2.25 22.39
N ASP A 129 1.64 2.31 21.74
CA ASP A 129 1.72 2.19 20.29
C ASP A 129 1.39 0.77 19.83
N TYR A 130 0.55 0.66 18.79
CA TYR A 130 0.10 -0.63 18.27
C TYR A 130 1.22 -1.37 17.51
N PHE A 131 2.06 -0.64 16.78
CA PHE A 131 3.14 -1.23 15.99
C PHE A 131 4.39 -1.43 16.82
N LYS A 132 4.80 -0.45 17.62
CA LYS A 132 6.00 -0.46 18.48
C LYS A 132 7.32 -0.53 17.72
N THR A 133 7.53 -1.52 16.85
CA THR A 133 8.80 -1.75 16.15
C THR A 133 8.68 -1.62 14.64
N LYS A 134 9.80 -1.39 13.95
CA LYS A 134 9.83 -1.34 12.47
C LYS A 134 9.37 -2.66 11.84
N GLY A 135 9.77 -3.80 12.42
CA GLY A 135 9.33 -5.12 11.94
C GLY A 135 7.81 -5.29 11.98
N ARG A 136 7.16 -4.76 13.03
CA ARG A 136 5.69 -4.83 13.13
C ARG A 136 4.97 -3.90 12.15
N VAL A 137 5.53 -2.73 11.88
CA VAL A 137 5.05 -1.84 10.80
C VAL A 137 5.13 -2.58 9.46
N ILE A 138 6.28 -3.15 9.11
CA ILE A 138 6.48 -3.88 7.85
C ILE A 138 5.42 -4.98 7.67
N MET A 139 5.25 -5.82 8.68
CA MET A 139 4.23 -6.89 8.64
C MET A 139 2.82 -6.33 8.44
N ALA A 140 2.48 -5.24 9.15
CA ALA A 140 1.15 -4.64 9.05
C ALA A 140 0.90 -4.02 7.68
N TRP A 141 1.90 -3.33 7.11
CA TRP A 141 1.81 -2.75 5.75
C TRP A 141 1.62 -3.84 4.70
N GLN A 142 2.40 -4.92 4.75
CA GLN A 142 2.28 -6.00 3.76
C GLN A 142 0.95 -6.76 3.85
N ILE A 143 0.43 -6.97 5.07
CA ILE A 143 -0.92 -7.54 5.27
C ILE A 143 -1.99 -6.58 4.75
N HIS A 144 -1.84 -5.27 4.99
CA HIS A 144 -2.74 -4.23 4.49
C HIS A 144 -2.75 -4.18 2.96
N GLN A 145 -1.58 -4.23 2.32
CA GLN A 145 -1.47 -4.31 0.86
C GLN A 145 -2.17 -5.57 0.32
N ALA A 146 -1.94 -6.74 0.92
CA ALA A 146 -2.59 -7.99 0.51
C ALA A 146 -4.11 -7.94 0.70
N TYR A 147 -4.59 -7.29 1.76
CA TYR A 147 -6.01 -7.06 1.99
C TYR A 147 -6.64 -6.22 0.86
N HIS A 148 -5.98 -5.14 0.44
CA HIS A 148 -6.47 -4.30 -0.67
C HIS A 148 -6.30 -4.95 -2.04
N ALA A 149 -5.28 -5.79 -2.24
CA ALA A 149 -5.18 -6.66 -3.41
C ALA A 149 -6.40 -7.58 -3.52
N GLY A 150 -6.84 -8.17 -2.40
CA GLY A 150 -8.07 -8.96 -2.34
C GLY A 150 -9.32 -8.16 -2.73
N GLN A 151 -9.41 -6.89 -2.34
CA GLN A 151 -10.52 -6.02 -2.77
C GLN A 151 -10.51 -5.75 -4.28
N LEU A 152 -9.34 -5.48 -4.85
CA LEU A 152 -9.19 -5.34 -6.31
C LEU A 152 -9.55 -6.64 -7.04
N ALA A 153 -9.21 -7.81 -6.48
CA ALA A 153 -9.56 -9.10 -7.04
C ALA A 153 -11.08 -9.34 -7.08
N VAL A 154 -11.81 -8.92 -6.05
CA VAL A 154 -13.28 -8.98 -6.04
C VAL A 154 -13.87 -8.06 -7.13
N ILE A 155 -13.33 -6.85 -7.29
CA ILE A 155 -13.74 -5.96 -8.39
C ILE A 155 -13.49 -6.63 -9.75
N ALA A 156 -12.30 -7.22 -9.96
CA ALA A 156 -11.99 -7.96 -11.18
C ALA A 156 -12.96 -9.12 -11.40
N SER A 157 -13.34 -9.84 -10.35
CA SER A 157 -14.34 -10.92 -10.43
C SER A 157 -15.71 -10.41 -10.87
N HIS A 158 -16.20 -9.28 -10.32
CA HIS A 158 -17.48 -8.69 -10.72
C HIS A 158 -17.51 -8.32 -12.21
N LEU A 159 -16.36 -7.97 -12.77
CA LEU A 159 -16.21 -7.55 -14.16
C LEU A 159 -15.87 -8.71 -15.11
N GLY A 160 -15.81 -9.96 -14.62
CA GLY A 160 -15.44 -11.13 -15.42
C GLY A 160 -13.96 -11.14 -15.83
N LYS A 161 -13.09 -10.47 -15.07
CA LYS A 161 -11.65 -10.32 -15.31
C LYS A 161 -10.80 -11.02 -14.24
N SER A 162 -11.41 -11.87 -13.41
CA SER A 162 -10.66 -12.66 -12.42
C SER A 162 -9.68 -13.60 -13.12
N ARG A 163 -8.51 -13.78 -12.50
CA ARG A 163 -7.51 -14.78 -12.92
C ARG A 163 -7.82 -16.19 -12.42
N TYR A 164 -8.78 -16.32 -11.50
CA TYR A 164 -9.18 -17.56 -10.84
C TYR A 164 -10.70 -17.66 -10.72
#